data_AF-A0A0C2VXB7-F1
#
_entry.id   AF-A0A0C2VXB7-F1
#
_cell.length_a   1.000
_cell.length_b   1.000
_cell.length_c   1.000
_cell.angle_alpha   90.00
_cell.angle_beta   90.00
_cell.angle_gamma   90.00
#
_symmetry.space_group_name_H-M   'P 1'
#
loop_
_entity.id
_entity.type
_entity.pdbx_description
1 polymer ?
#
loop_
_entity_poly.entity_id
_entity_poly.type
_entity_poly.pdbx_seq_one_letter_code
_entity_poly.pdbx_strand_id
1 'polypeptide(L)'
;MKNIYSALSLIFIVIGTLLLGSILNEQVVAKILSFGYLGPVTFLFLILYSTVAFVLAIMSKKMKYKALLLVLSTILLLFSIIFTFVGAFAFQSP
;
A
#
# COMPACT_ATOMS: atom_id res chain seq x y z
N MET A 1 -25.64 3.93 -1.36
CA MET A 1 -24.43 3.41 -0.66
C MET A 1 -23.66 2.31 -1.40
N LYS A 2 -24.26 1.51 -2.31
CA LYS A 2 -23.62 0.31 -2.93
C LYS A 2 -22.37 0.57 -3.80
N ASN A 3 -22.14 1.79 -4.28
CA ASN A 3 -20.97 2.16 -5.09
C ASN A 3 -19.84 2.81 -4.29
N ILE A 4 -20.12 3.23 -3.05
CA ILE A 4 -19.20 4.04 -2.25
C ILE A 4 -17.99 3.21 -1.82
N TYR A 5 -18.19 1.95 -1.45
CA TYR A 5 -17.09 1.05 -1.06
C TYR A 5 -16.13 0.74 -2.22
N SER A 6 -16.65 0.50 -3.43
CA SER A 6 -15.80 0.28 -4.60
C SER A 6 -15.02 1.53 -4.98
N ALA A 7 -15.64 2.71 -4.89
CA ALA A 7 -14.99 3.99 -5.15
C ALA A 7 -13.91 4.30 -4.11
N LEU A 8 -14.20 4.11 -2.82
CA LEU A 8 -13.23 4.26 -1.74
C LEU A 8 -12.06 3.28 -1.89
N SER A 9 -12.34 2.00 -2.17
CA SER A 9 -11.29 1.00 -2.42
C SER A 9 -10.36 1.46 -3.54
N LEU A 10 -10.91 1.97 -4.65
CA LEU A 10 -10.12 2.50 -5.76
C LEU A 10 -9.29 3.72 -5.35
N ILE A 11 -9.85 4.66 -4.59
CA ILE A 11 -9.12 5.82 -4.06
C ILE A 11 -7.94 5.36 -3.19
N PHE A 12 -8.16 4.41 -2.29
CA PHE A 12 -7.09 3.88 -1.43
C PHE A 12 -6.03 3.08 -2.21
N ILE A 13 -6.43 2.36 -3.26
CA ILE A 13 -5.47 1.73 -4.18
C ILE A 13 -4.61 2.79 -4.85
N VAL A 14 -5.22 3.86 -5.39
CA VAL A 14 -4.48 4.95 -6.04
C VAL A 14 -3.51 5.62 -5.08
N ILE A 15 -3.96 5.98 -3.87
CA ILE A 15 -3.11 6.57 -2.83
C ILE A 15 -1.95 5.64 -2.47
N GLY A 16 -2.24 4.36 -2.24
CA GLY A 16 -1.21 3.38 -1.90
C GLY A 16 -0.20 3.17 -3.04
N THR A 17 -0.64 3.15 -4.30
CA THR A 17 0.26 3.07 -5.47
C THR A 17 1.12 4.32 -5.63
N LEU A 18 0.58 5.51 -5.35
CA LEU A 18 1.35 6.76 -5.38
C LEU A 18 2.43 6.78 -4.29
N LEU A 19 2.10 6.32 -3.08
CA LEU A 19 3.06 6.14 -2.00
C LEU A 19 4.15 5.14 -2.40
N LEU A 20 3.79 4.02 -3.01
CA LEU A 20 4.74 3.02 -3.49
C LEU A 20 5.65 3.58 -4.60
N GLY A 21 5.08 4.33 -5.55
CA GLY A 21 5.84 5.00 -6.61
C GLY A 21 6.79 6.08 -6.06
N SER A 22 6.37 6.81 -5.02
CA SER A 22 7.23 7.75 -4.30
C SER A 22 8.39 7.04 -3.61
N ILE A 23 8.12 5.90 -2.95
CA ILE A 23 9.15 5.09 -2.30
C ILE A 23 10.15 4.56 -3.34
N LEU A 24 9.70 4.13 -4.52
CA LEU A 24 10.54 3.58 -5.60
C LEU A 24 11.43 4.62 -6.29
N ASN A 25 11.18 5.92 -6.09
CA ASN A 25 12.04 6.97 -6.63
C ASN A 25 13.37 6.99 -5.86
N GLU A 26 14.49 6.76 -6.55
CA GLU A 26 15.83 6.53 -5.96
C GLU A 26 16.23 7.55 -4.87
N GLN A 27 15.82 8.81 -5.01
CA GLN A 27 16.11 9.88 -4.03
C GLN A 27 15.41 9.68 -2.67
N VAL A 28 14.31 8.95 -2.68
CA VAL A 28 13.39 8.72 -1.56
C VAL A 28 13.57 7.30 -1.02
N VAL A 29 13.83 6.31 -1.88
CA VAL A 29 14.17 4.91 -1.53
C VAL A 29 15.21 4.87 -0.42
N ALA A 30 16.38 5.47 -0.66
CA ALA A 30 17.51 5.38 0.25
C ALA A 30 17.21 6.04 1.61
N LYS A 31 16.54 7.20 1.62
CA LYS A 31 16.21 7.94 2.85
C LYS A 31 15.12 7.27 3.69
N ILE A 32 14.15 6.63 3.04
CA ILE A 32 13.04 5.93 3.70
C ILE A 32 13.50 4.56 4.20
N LEU A 33 14.26 3.81 3.38
CA LEU A 33 14.77 2.50 3.74
C LEU A 33 15.86 2.56 4.82
N SER A 34 16.70 3.61 4.85
CA SER A 34 17.75 3.77 5.86
C SER A 34 17.25 4.21 7.25
N PHE A 35 15.97 4.01 7.57
CA PHE A 35 15.34 4.44 8.83
C PHE A 35 15.62 5.92 9.21
N GLY A 36 15.58 6.84 8.24
CA GLY A 36 15.45 8.26 8.54
C GLY A 36 14.14 8.56 9.28
N TYR A 37 13.99 9.77 9.83
CA TYR A 37 12.83 10.19 10.66
C TYR A 37 11.43 9.91 10.08
N LEU A 38 11.33 9.72 8.76
CA LEU A 38 10.07 9.49 8.04
C LEU A 38 9.84 8.02 7.63
N GLY A 39 10.87 7.17 7.64
CA GLY A 39 10.81 5.79 7.14
C GLY A 39 9.71 4.93 7.80
N PRO A 40 9.74 4.74 9.13
CA PRO A 40 8.74 3.96 9.85
C PRO A 40 7.31 4.42 9.61
N VAL A 41 7.12 5.73 9.55
CA VAL A 41 5.82 6.37 9.36
C VAL A 41 5.28 6.09 7.95
N THR A 42 6.15 6.17 6.93
CA THR A 42 5.75 5.88 5.55
C THR A 42 5.38 4.42 5.35
N PHE A 43 6.11 3.45 5.94
CA PHE A 43 5.74 2.04 5.86
C PHE A 43 4.41 1.74 6.56
N LEU A 44 4.19 2.35 7.73
CA LEU A 44 2.94 2.21 8.48
C LEU A 44 1.74 2.73 7.67
N PHE A 45 1.87 3.91 7.04
CA PHE A 45 0.83 4.44 6.16
C PHE A 45 0.60 3.57 4.93
N LEU A 46 1.67 3.07 4.31
CA LEU A 46 1.57 2.18 3.15
C LEU A 46 0.76 0.91 3.48
N ILE A 47 1.04 0.27 4.62
CA ILE A 47 0.28 -0.90 5.10
C ILE A 47 -1.16 -0.54 5.42
N LEU A 48 -1.39 0.59 6.13
CA LEU A 48 -2.74 1.05 6.49
C LEU A 48 -3.61 1.24 5.24
N TYR A 49 -3.13 2.00 4.26
CA TYR A 49 -3.87 2.28 3.05
C TYR A 49 -4.12 1.03 2.22
N SER A 50 -3.15 0.11 2.15
CA SER A 50 -3.30 -1.18 1.48
C SER A 50 -4.36 -2.06 2.14
N THR A 51 -4.38 -2.09 3.48
CA THR A 51 -5.32 -2.90 4.27
C THR A 51 -6.73 -2.35 4.17
N VAL A 52 -6.89 -1.03 4.26
CA VAL A 52 -8.19 -0.37 4.09
C VAL A 52 -8.72 -0.59 2.67
N ALA A 53 -7.87 -0.47 1.64
CA ALA A 53 -8.23 -0.79 0.26
C ALA A 53 -8.77 -2.23 0.11
N PHE A 54 -8.10 -3.19 0.75
CA PHE A 54 -8.46 -4.60 0.73
C PHE A 54 -9.80 -4.88 1.44
N VAL A 55 -10.00 -4.34 2.64
CA VAL A 55 -11.27 -4.48 3.39
C VAL A 55 -12.44 -3.90 2.58
N LEU A 56 -12.25 -2.72 1.99
CA LEU A 56 -13.26 -2.09 1.14
C LEU A 56 -13.53 -2.89 -0.14
N ALA A 57 -12.50 -3.53 -0.72
CA ALA A 57 -12.65 -4.42 -1.87
C ALA A 57 -13.46 -5.68 -1.52
N ILE A 58 -13.29 -6.26 -0.33
CA ILE A 58 -14.10 -7.40 0.15
C ILE A 58 -15.57 -7.00 0.29
N MET A 59 -15.83 -5.84 0.90
CA MET A 59 -17.18 -5.31 1.16
C MET A 59 -17.88 -4.82 -0.12
N SER A 60 -17.16 -4.66 -1.23
CA SER A 60 -17.72 -4.34 -2.54
C SER A 60 -18.69 -5.44 -3.01
N LYS A 61 -19.94 -5.06 -3.32
CA LYS A 61 -20.96 -5.97 -3.88
C LYS A 61 -20.91 -6.10 -5.41
N LYS A 62 -20.19 -5.23 -6.13
CA LYS A 62 -20.15 -5.26 -7.61
C LYS A 62 -19.21 -6.37 -8.11
N MET A 63 -19.77 -7.54 -8.39
CA MET A 63 -19.04 -8.71 -8.92
C MET A 63 -18.12 -8.36 -10.11
N LYS A 64 -18.58 -7.51 -11.04
CA LYS A 64 -17.83 -7.15 -12.26
C LYS A 64 -16.44 -6.55 -11.98
N TYR A 65 -16.29 -5.76 -10.92
CA TYR A 65 -15.02 -5.10 -10.58
C TYR A 65 -14.45 -5.55 -9.23
N LYS A 66 -15.19 -6.36 -8.47
CA LYS A 66 -14.76 -6.87 -7.16
C LYS A 66 -13.49 -7.71 -7.28
N ALA A 67 -13.44 -8.62 -8.25
CA ALA A 67 -12.28 -9.47 -8.47
C ALA A 67 -11.03 -8.62 -8.79
N LEU A 68 -11.17 -7.63 -9.67
CA LEU A 68 -10.08 -6.72 -10.03
C LEU A 68 -9.58 -5.91 -8.82
N LEU A 69 -10.49 -5.31 -8.04
CA LEU A 69 -10.15 -4.53 -6.85
C LEU A 69 -9.48 -5.40 -5.78
N LEU A 70 -9.94 -6.64 -5.60
CA LEU A 70 -9.33 -7.60 -4.69
C LEU A 70 -7.91 -7.97 -5.12
N VAL A 71 -7.72 -8.30 -6.41
CA VAL A 71 -6.38 -8.63 -6.93
C VAL A 71 -5.43 -7.44 -6.76
N LEU A 72 -5.86 -6.23 -7.14
CA LEU A 72 -5.03 -5.03 -7.00
C LEU A 72 -4.68 -4.71 -5.55
N SER A 73 -5.66 -4.75 -4.65
CA SER A 73 -5.41 -4.49 -3.22
C SER A 73 -4.55 -5.56 -2.58
N THR A 74 -4.67 -6.82 -3.01
CA THR A 74 -3.82 -7.93 -2.52
C THR A 74 -2.38 -7.75 -3.00
N ILE A 75 -2.17 -7.46 -4.29
CA ILE A 75 -0.84 -7.19 -4.85
C ILE A 75 -0.20 -6.00 -4.12
N LEU A 76 -0.96 -4.91 -3.95
CA LEU A 76 -0.49 -3.72 -3.25
C LEU A 76 -0.08 -4.06 -1.81
N LEU A 77 -0.90 -4.82 -1.08
CA LEU A 77 -0.61 -5.23 0.30
C LEU A 77 0.62 -6.13 0.39
N LEU A 78 0.80 -7.07 -0.55
CA LEU A 78 2.00 -7.90 -0.63
C LEU A 78 3.26 -7.05 -0.85
N PHE A 79 3.23 -6.11 -1.80
CA PHE A 79 4.36 -5.20 -2.01
C PHE A 79 4.63 -4.37 -0.75
N SER A 80 3.58 -3.83 -0.11
CA SER A 80 3.73 -3.06 1.13
C SER A 80 4.42 -3.85 2.23
N ILE A 81 4.07 -5.14 2.39
CA ILE A 81 4.72 -6.05 3.33
C ILE A 81 6.19 -6.26 2.94
N ILE A 82 6.46 -6.60 1.67
CA ILE A 82 7.84 -6.84 1.19
C ILE A 82 8.72 -5.61 1.43
N PHE A 83 8.28 -4.41 1.05
CA PHE A 83 9.03 -3.18 1.28
C PHE A 83 9.24 -2.90 2.75
N THR A 84 8.26 -3.20 3.60
CA THR A 84 8.41 -3.04 5.05
C THR A 84 9.43 -4.03 5.60
N PHE A 85 9.45 -5.29 5.15
CA PHE A 85 10.46 -6.27 5.54
C PHE A 85 11.85 -5.87 5.05
N VAL A 86 11.99 -5.44 3.79
CA VAL A 86 13.27 -4.98 3.25
C VAL A 86 13.76 -3.75 4.00
N GLY A 87 12.90 -2.75 4.24
CA GLY A 87 13.24 -1.58 5.04
C GLY A 87 13.64 -1.96 6.47
N ALA A 88 12.86 -2.84 7.12
CA ALA A 88 13.07 -3.24 8.50
C ALA A 88 14.34 -4.07 8.72
N PHE A 89 14.63 -5.02 7.84
CA PHE A 89 15.68 -6.02 8.07
C PHE A 89 16.93 -5.80 7.22
N ALA A 90 16.82 -5.24 6.01
CA ALA A 90 17.99 -5.07 5.14
C ALA A 90 18.87 -3.87 5.53
N PHE A 91 18.36 -2.93 6.33
CA PHE A 91 19.08 -1.71 6.74
C PHE A 91 19.36 -1.64 8.25
N GLN A 92 19.00 -2.68 9.02
CA GLN A 92 19.32 -2.79 10.45
C GLN A 92 20.77 -3.21 10.73
N SER A 93 21.53 -3.61 9.70
CA SER A 93 22.94 -3.98 9.84
C SER A 93 23.76 -3.30 8.74
N PRO A 94 24.34 -2.12 9.00
CA PRO A 94 25.36 -1.54 8.12
C PRO A 94 26.64 -2.40 8.09
#